data_AF-A0A7C6MJE6-F1
#
_entry.id   AF-A0A7C6MJE6-F1
#
_cell.length_a   1.000
_cell.length_b   1.000
_cell.length_c   1.000
_cell.angle_alpha   90.00
_cell.angle_beta   90.00
_cell.angle_gamma   90.00
#
_symmetry.space_group_name_H-M   'P 1'
#
loop_
_entity.id
_entity.type
_entity.pdbx_description
1 polymer ?
#
loop_
_entity_poly.entity_id
_entity_poly.type
_entity_poly.pdbx_seq_one_letter_code
_entity_poly.pdbx_strand_id
1 'polypeptide(L)'
;MVRPESGTVPVVVAARDVESGRAIEAADIAIRMTPEDHVPDQAFRDAEAVVGKLPAGPLTRGEALTEPRFAGPRLAEALTGADDANIVAVTPRDTGLVPLLRTGDVVDVLAAGHDAGSSRPVARGARVVLTDDDGVVLLALGDGAAATVAAAGLELPLTLVLSG
;
A
#
# COMPACT_ATOMS: atom_id res chain seq x y z
N MET A 1 -37.53 26.12 -7.05
CA MET A 1 -36.45 25.14 -7.22
C MET A 1 -35.87 24.89 -5.84
N VAL A 2 -36.33 23.82 -5.18
CA VAL A 2 -35.87 23.47 -3.81
C VAL A 2 -34.52 22.80 -3.97
N ARG A 3 -33.44 23.45 -3.52
CA ARG A 3 -32.18 22.73 -3.26
C ARG A 3 -32.48 21.85 -2.05
N PRO A 4 -32.32 20.51 -2.12
CA PRO A 4 -32.39 19.71 -0.92
C PRO A 4 -31.32 20.26 0.03
N GLU A 5 -31.68 20.39 1.29
CA GLU A 5 -30.77 20.64 2.40
C GLU A 5 -29.66 19.58 2.34
N SER A 6 -28.52 19.95 1.74
CA SER A 6 -27.38 19.06 1.57
C SER A 6 -26.92 18.64 2.96
N GLY A 7 -27.20 17.38 3.30
CA GLY A 7 -26.66 16.78 4.52
C GLY A 7 -25.15 16.91 4.50
N THR A 8 -24.58 17.35 5.61
CA THR A 8 -23.14 17.18 5.84
C THR A 8 -22.94 15.90 6.63
N VAL A 9 -21.93 15.13 6.25
CA VAL A 9 -21.55 13.89 6.93
C VAL A 9 -20.13 14.00 7.47
N PRO A 10 -19.80 13.32 8.58
CA PRO A 10 -18.46 13.33 9.13
C PRO A 10 -17.50 12.57 8.20
N VAL A 11 -16.35 13.16 7.90
CA VAL A 11 -15.25 12.55 7.15
C VAL A 11 -13.97 12.69 7.96
N VAL A 12 -13.20 11.61 8.05
CA VAL A 12 -11.89 11.65 8.70
C VAL A 12 -10.89 12.30 7.76
N VAL A 13 -10.18 13.29 8.26
CA VAL A 13 -9.13 14.02 7.53
C VAL A 13 -7.82 13.98 8.30
N ALA A 14 -6.70 14.16 7.62
CA ALA A 14 -5.42 14.39 8.26
C ALA A 14 -5.42 15.73 9.03
N ALA A 15 -5.10 15.71 10.33
CA ALA A 15 -5.00 16.92 11.15
C ALA A 15 -3.68 17.67 10.91
N ARG A 16 -2.64 16.96 10.46
CA ARG A 16 -1.30 17.44 10.11
C ARG A 16 -0.72 16.60 8.97
N ASP A 17 0.42 17.03 8.44
CA ASP A 17 1.15 16.21 7.49
C ASP A 17 1.67 14.94 8.17
N VAL A 18 1.61 13.81 7.46
CA VAL A 18 2.07 12.51 7.94
C VAL A 18 2.93 11.86 6.87
N GLU A 19 4.08 11.33 7.28
CA GLU A 19 4.99 10.62 6.39
C GLU A 19 4.41 9.26 5.99
N SER A 20 4.81 8.77 4.81
CA SER A 20 4.46 7.42 4.37
C SER A 20 5.06 6.38 5.32
N GLY A 21 4.36 5.26 5.51
CA GLY A 21 4.84 4.16 6.35
C GLY A 21 4.77 4.42 7.85
N ARG A 22 4.48 5.65 8.30
CA ARG A 22 4.23 5.94 9.72
C ARG A 22 2.79 5.59 10.09
N ALA A 23 2.62 4.74 11.10
CA ALA A 23 1.29 4.39 11.60
C ALA A 23 0.51 5.63 12.05
N ILE A 24 -0.75 5.73 11.64
CA ILE A 24 -1.64 6.83 12.03
C ILE A 24 -1.92 6.77 13.53
N GLU A 25 -1.64 7.87 14.22
CA GLU A 25 -2.03 8.06 15.61
C GLU A 25 -3.32 8.89 15.71
N ALA A 26 -4.02 8.83 16.85
CA ALA A 26 -5.23 9.61 17.07
C ALA A 26 -5.02 11.14 16.94
N ALA A 27 -3.81 11.63 17.24
CA ALA A 27 -3.44 13.04 17.07
C ALA A 27 -3.23 13.46 15.60
N ASP A 28 -3.11 12.49 14.69
CA ASP A 28 -2.84 12.73 13.27
C ASP A 28 -4.12 12.95 12.47
N ILE A 29 -5.28 12.75 13.08
CA ILE A 29 -6.59 12.79 12.43
C ILE A 29 -7.55 13.77 13.09
N ALA A 30 -8.50 14.25 12.29
CA ALA A 30 -9.61 15.07 12.74
C ALA A 30 -10.88 14.67 11.97
N ILE A 31 -12.05 15.00 12.51
CA ILE A 31 -13.33 14.83 11.81
C ILE A 31 -13.74 16.17 11.21
N ARG A 32 -14.09 16.17 9.92
CA ARG A 32 -14.63 17.33 9.21
C ARG A 32 -16.01 17.01 8.65
N MET A 33 -16.98 17.87 8.92
CA MET A 33 -18.29 17.80 8.29
C MET A 33 -18.16 18.23 6.82
N THR A 34 -18.50 17.32 5.91
CA THR A 34 -18.35 17.49 4.46
C THR A 34 -19.72 17.30 3.80
N PRO A 35 -20.13 18.17 2.86
CA PRO A 35 -21.34 17.92 2.05
C PRO A 35 -21.29 16.53 1.42
N GLU A 36 -22.41 15.80 1.45
CA GLU A 36 -22.46 14.41 0.95
C GLU A 36 -21.95 14.24 -0.48
N ASP A 37 -22.20 15.22 -1.35
CA ASP A 37 -21.77 15.26 -2.75
C ASP A 37 -20.27 15.59 -2.93
N HIS A 38 -19.59 16.00 -1.87
CA HIS A 38 -18.16 16.30 -1.86
C HIS A 38 -17.33 15.21 -1.15
N VAL A 39 -17.96 14.15 -0.63
CA VAL A 39 -17.23 13.09 0.04
C VAL A 39 -16.59 12.15 -0.99
N PRO A 40 -15.26 11.94 -0.94
CA PRO A 40 -14.63 10.96 -1.81
C PRO A 40 -15.18 9.56 -1.58
N ASP A 41 -15.17 8.74 -2.63
CA ASP A 41 -15.45 7.32 -2.50
C ASP A 41 -14.48 6.67 -1.50
N GLN A 42 -15.01 5.74 -0.71
CA GLN A 42 -14.26 4.99 0.31
C GLN A 42 -13.58 5.89 1.38
N ALA A 43 -14.07 7.12 1.57
CA ALA A 43 -13.63 7.97 2.66
C ALA A 43 -14.04 7.39 4.03
N PHE A 44 -13.09 7.37 4.96
CA PHE A 44 -13.37 6.95 6.33
C PHE A 44 -14.33 7.92 7.00
N ARG A 45 -15.31 7.36 7.72
CA ARG A 45 -16.32 8.09 8.49
C ARG A 45 -16.11 7.99 10.00
N ASP A 46 -15.23 7.09 10.40
CA ASP A 46 -14.91 6.76 11.79
C ASP A 46 -13.40 6.86 12.00
N ALA A 47 -13.00 7.58 13.04
CA ALA A 47 -11.61 7.81 13.40
C ALA A 47 -10.91 6.52 13.86
N GLU A 48 -11.60 5.66 14.60
CA GLU A 48 -11.01 4.41 15.11
C GLU A 48 -10.63 3.45 13.98
N ALA A 49 -11.37 3.50 12.87
CA ALA A 49 -11.07 2.71 11.68
C ALA A 49 -9.75 3.09 10.99
N VAL A 50 -9.17 4.26 11.29
CA VAL A 50 -7.94 4.76 10.64
C VAL A 50 -6.70 4.58 11.50
N VAL A 51 -6.84 4.62 12.84
CA VAL A 51 -5.72 4.51 13.76
C VAL A 51 -4.97 3.19 13.55
N GLY A 52 -3.63 3.27 13.50
CA GLY A 52 -2.74 2.13 13.27
C GLY A 52 -2.53 1.76 11.80
N LYS A 53 -3.29 2.33 10.85
CA LYS A 53 -3.05 2.11 9.42
C LYS A 53 -1.76 2.82 8.96
N LEU A 54 -1.12 2.25 7.94
CA LEU A 54 0.12 2.77 7.35
C LEU A 54 -0.18 3.47 6.02
N PRO A 55 0.03 4.78 5.88
CA PRO A 55 -0.15 5.49 4.61
C PRO A 55 0.88 5.04 3.58
N ALA A 56 0.43 4.67 2.39
CA ALA A 56 1.31 4.30 1.27
C ALA A 56 1.93 5.51 0.55
N GLY A 57 1.69 6.71 1.05
CA GLY A 57 2.33 7.93 0.58
C GLY A 57 2.21 9.02 1.65
N PRO A 58 2.92 10.15 1.49
CA PRO A 58 2.76 11.28 2.40
C PRO A 58 1.32 11.78 2.35
N LEU A 59 0.75 12.04 3.52
CA LEU A 59 -0.56 12.67 3.68
C LEU A 59 -0.37 14.14 4.02
N THR A 60 -1.25 14.98 3.49
CA THR A 60 -1.23 16.42 3.72
C THR A 60 -2.35 16.86 4.65
N ARG A 61 -2.10 17.89 5.47
CA ARG A 61 -3.11 18.44 6.37
C ARG A 61 -4.40 18.80 5.64
N GLY A 62 -5.52 18.32 6.16
CA GLY A 62 -6.88 18.59 5.66
C GLY A 62 -7.32 17.64 4.55
N GLU A 63 -6.45 16.73 4.12
CA GLU A 63 -6.75 15.69 3.14
C GLU A 63 -7.75 14.67 3.70
N ALA A 64 -8.77 14.33 2.90
CA ALA A 64 -9.72 13.28 3.26
C ALA A 64 -9.06 11.91 3.17
N LEU A 65 -9.17 11.14 4.24
CA LEU A 65 -8.54 9.82 4.33
C LEU A 65 -9.47 8.80 3.68
N THR A 66 -8.96 8.13 2.64
CA THR A 66 -9.68 7.08 1.92
C THR A 66 -8.98 5.74 2.08
N GLU A 67 -9.74 4.66 2.04
CA GLU A 67 -9.21 3.30 2.25
C GLU A 67 -8.04 2.93 1.31
N PRO A 68 -8.06 3.28 0.01
CA PRO A 68 -6.95 3.00 -0.91
C PRO A 68 -5.68 3.81 -0.66
N ARG A 69 -5.63 4.73 0.32
CA ARG A 69 -4.39 5.43 0.71
C ARG A 69 -3.51 4.64 1.67
N PHE A 70 -4.01 3.55 2.23
CA PHE A 70 -3.34 2.80 3.28
C PHE A 70 -2.93 1.41 2.81
N ALA A 71 -1.79 0.93 3.31
CA ALA A 71 -1.36 -0.44 3.09
C ALA A 71 -2.43 -1.42 3.60
N GLY A 72 -3.01 -2.17 2.68
CA GLY A 72 -4.12 -3.09 2.93
C GLY A 72 -4.76 -3.57 1.63
N PRO A 73 -5.79 -4.43 1.73
CA PRO A 73 -6.42 -5.08 0.58
C PRO A 73 -6.89 -4.10 -0.50
N ARG A 74 -7.55 -3.00 -0.14
CA ARG A 74 -8.04 -2.01 -1.11
C ARG A 74 -6.94 -1.34 -1.93
N LEU A 75 -5.80 -1.04 -1.32
CA LEU A 75 -4.67 -0.51 -2.06
C LEU A 75 -4.07 -1.60 -2.96
N ALA A 76 -3.98 -2.85 -2.49
CA ALA A 76 -3.51 -3.96 -3.31
C ALA A 76 -4.40 -4.17 -4.55
N GLU A 77 -5.72 -4.16 -4.37
CA GLU A 77 -6.71 -4.21 -5.45
C GLU A 77 -6.52 -3.04 -6.42
N ALA A 78 -6.40 -1.81 -5.90
CA ALA A 78 -6.23 -0.61 -6.72
C ALA A 78 -4.93 -0.60 -7.54
N LEU A 79 -3.83 -1.12 -6.96
CA LEU A 79 -2.53 -1.17 -7.64
C LEU A 79 -2.44 -2.28 -8.69
N THR A 80 -3.04 -3.44 -8.41
CA THR A 80 -2.94 -4.62 -9.27
C THR A 80 -4.07 -4.71 -10.29
N GLY A 81 -5.22 -4.10 -10.01
CA GLY A 81 -6.46 -4.29 -10.77
C GLY A 81 -7.14 -5.64 -10.55
N ALA A 82 -6.72 -6.40 -9.52
CA ALA A 82 -7.27 -7.71 -9.19
C ALA A 82 -8.06 -7.66 -7.87
N ASP A 83 -9.27 -8.21 -7.86
CA ASP A 83 -10.19 -8.18 -6.71
C ASP A 83 -9.71 -9.05 -5.52
N ASP A 84 -8.72 -9.91 -5.73
CA ASP A 84 -8.17 -10.87 -4.76
C ASP A 84 -6.67 -10.64 -4.49
N ALA A 85 -6.23 -9.39 -4.66
CA ALA A 85 -4.84 -9.02 -4.44
C ALA A 85 -4.42 -9.15 -2.97
N ASN A 86 -3.25 -9.78 -2.76
CA ASN A 86 -2.66 -10.02 -1.45
C ASN A 86 -1.36 -9.25 -1.28
N ILE A 87 -1.07 -8.82 -0.05
CA ILE A 87 0.17 -8.15 0.30
C ILE A 87 1.14 -9.17 0.92
N VAL A 88 2.36 -9.21 0.42
CA VAL A 88 3.45 -10.07 0.91
C VAL A 88 4.64 -9.20 1.30
N ALA A 89 5.16 -9.42 2.50
CA ALA A 89 6.43 -8.83 2.93
C ALA A 89 7.60 -9.65 2.39
N VAL A 90 8.56 -8.99 1.74
CA VAL A 90 9.79 -9.61 1.27
C VAL A 90 11.00 -8.84 1.79
N THR A 91 12.07 -9.55 2.11
CA THR A 91 13.37 -8.95 2.43
C THR A 91 14.33 -9.33 1.31
N PRO A 92 14.54 -8.45 0.30
CA PRO A 92 15.42 -8.74 -0.81
C PRO A 92 16.87 -8.92 -0.32
N ARG A 93 17.60 -9.83 -0.96
CA ARG A 93 19.03 -10.04 -0.69
C ARG A 93 19.85 -8.80 -1.05
N ASP A 94 19.49 -8.14 -2.15
CA ASP A 94 20.07 -6.88 -2.58
C ASP A 94 19.15 -5.73 -2.18
N THR A 95 19.55 -5.02 -1.11
CA THR A 95 18.79 -3.88 -0.58
C THR A 95 19.11 -2.57 -1.30
N GLY A 96 20.05 -2.54 -2.25
CA GLY A 96 20.44 -1.31 -2.96
C GLY A 96 19.31 -0.68 -3.77
N LEU A 97 18.34 -1.48 -4.21
CA LEU A 97 17.16 -0.99 -4.93
C LEU A 97 16.09 -0.40 -3.99
N VAL A 98 16.01 -0.86 -2.74
CA VAL A 98 14.90 -0.54 -1.82
C VAL A 98 14.69 0.97 -1.64
N PRO A 99 15.73 1.82 -1.45
CA PRO A 99 15.55 3.27 -1.30
C PRO A 99 14.95 3.97 -2.52
N LEU A 100 15.05 3.35 -3.70
CA LEU A 100 14.54 3.88 -4.96
C LEU A 100 13.08 3.51 -5.21
N LEU A 101 12.59 2.44 -4.57
CA LEU A 101 11.23 1.96 -4.77
C LEU A 101 10.23 2.96 -4.19
N ARG A 102 9.11 3.09 -4.90
CA ARG A 102 7.95 3.92 -4.54
C ARG A 102 6.68 3.11 -4.68
N THR A 103 5.67 3.47 -3.92
CA THR A 103 4.34 2.87 -4.04
C THR A 103 3.83 2.96 -5.48
N GLY A 104 3.39 1.82 -6.01
CA GLY A 104 2.92 1.67 -7.38
C GLY A 104 3.97 1.20 -8.38
N ASP A 105 5.27 1.23 -8.02
CA ASP A 105 6.34 0.68 -8.86
C ASP A 105 6.07 -0.79 -9.19
N VAL A 106 6.41 -1.19 -10.41
CA VAL A 106 6.28 -2.56 -10.87
C VAL A 106 7.60 -3.27 -10.67
N VAL A 107 7.59 -4.40 -9.98
CA VAL A 107 8.78 -5.22 -9.78
C VAL A 107 8.53 -6.68 -10.15
N ASP A 108 9.57 -7.30 -10.69
CA ASP A 108 9.63 -8.75 -10.82
C ASP A 108 10.39 -9.33 -9.63
N VAL A 109 9.89 -10.44 -9.09
CA VAL A 109 10.50 -11.16 -7.99
C VAL A 109 11.23 -12.36 -8.54
N LEU A 110 12.55 -12.40 -8.34
CA LEU A 110 13.41 -13.50 -8.75
C LEU A 110 13.92 -14.26 -7.51
N ALA A 111 14.12 -15.57 -7.66
CA ALA A 111 14.84 -16.38 -6.69
C ALA A 111 16.11 -16.96 -7.31
N ALA A 112 17.08 -17.31 -6.47
CA ALA A 112 18.25 -18.08 -6.90
C ALA A 112 17.82 -19.36 -7.64
N GLY A 113 18.45 -19.62 -8.79
CA GLY A 113 18.27 -20.84 -9.55
C GLY A 113 19.17 -21.97 -9.04
N HIS A 114 19.03 -23.15 -9.64
CA HIS A 114 19.75 -24.35 -9.21
C HIS A 114 21.24 -24.32 -9.59
N ASP A 115 21.59 -23.63 -10.68
CA ASP A 115 22.97 -23.47 -11.12
C ASP A 115 23.60 -22.22 -10.48
N ALA A 116 24.89 -22.28 -10.19
CA ALA A 116 25.62 -21.15 -9.61
C ALA A 116 25.50 -19.90 -10.51
N GLY A 117 24.98 -18.81 -9.94
CA GLY A 117 24.77 -17.55 -10.65
C GLY A 117 23.51 -17.47 -11.52
N SER A 118 22.67 -18.51 -11.53
CA SER A 118 21.38 -18.48 -12.22
C SER A 118 20.27 -17.89 -11.34
N SER A 119 19.24 -17.32 -11.96
CA SER A 119 18.03 -16.81 -11.30
C SER A 119 16.79 -17.25 -12.08
N ARG A 120 15.68 -17.48 -11.38
CA ARG A 120 14.38 -17.80 -11.98
C ARG A 120 13.30 -16.84 -11.49
N PRO A 121 12.34 -16.45 -12.34
CA PRO A 121 11.20 -15.67 -11.90
C PRO A 121 10.30 -16.48 -10.96
N VAL A 122 9.88 -15.84 -9.88
CA VAL A 122 8.91 -16.35 -8.90
C VAL A 122 7.56 -15.69 -9.13
N ALA A 123 7.57 -14.37 -9.32
CA ALA A 123 6.41 -13.58 -9.71
C ALA A 123 6.84 -12.45 -10.64
N ARG A 124 5.91 -12.02 -11.50
CA ARG A 124 6.10 -10.88 -12.38
C ARG A 124 5.03 -9.83 -12.14
N GLY A 125 5.38 -8.58 -12.33
CA GLY A 125 4.42 -7.48 -12.24
C GLY A 125 3.87 -7.24 -10.84
N ALA A 126 4.61 -7.59 -9.79
CA ALA A 126 4.23 -7.26 -8.43
C ALA A 126 4.27 -5.74 -8.24
N ARG A 127 3.38 -5.19 -7.41
CA ARG A 127 3.28 -3.76 -7.16
C ARG A 127 3.85 -3.42 -5.80
N VAL A 128 4.75 -2.44 -5.73
CA VAL A 128 5.25 -1.96 -4.44
C VAL A 128 4.14 -1.24 -3.69
N VAL A 129 3.91 -1.63 -2.44
CA VAL A 129 2.96 -0.99 -1.52
C VAL A 129 3.70 -0.02 -0.60
N LEU A 130 4.74 -0.49 0.07
CA LEU A 130 5.55 0.26 1.03
C LEU A 130 6.94 -0.35 1.11
N THR A 131 7.89 0.46 1.56
CA THR A 131 9.22 0.01 1.99
C THR A 131 9.47 0.53 3.39
N ASP A 132 10.15 -0.25 4.22
CA ASP A 132 10.67 0.24 5.50
C ASP A 132 12.19 0.44 5.48
N ASP A 133 12.71 1.05 6.54
CA ASP A 133 14.14 1.35 6.70
C ASP A 133 14.99 0.11 6.97
N ASP A 134 14.36 -1.01 7.36
CA ASP A 134 15.00 -2.30 7.59
C ASP A 134 15.19 -3.12 6.28
N GLY A 135 14.73 -2.57 5.15
CA GLY A 135 14.85 -3.20 3.84
C GLY A 135 13.72 -4.17 3.51
N VAL A 136 12.63 -4.17 4.28
CA VAL A 136 11.41 -4.92 3.95
C VAL A 136 10.63 -4.16 2.89
N VAL A 137 10.17 -4.89 1.89
CA VAL A 137 9.31 -4.39 0.83
C VAL A 137 7.97 -5.10 0.93
N LEU A 138 6.89 -4.34 1.07
CA LEU A 138 5.53 -4.86 0.93
C LEU A 138 5.15 -4.85 -0.53
N LEU A 139 4.81 -6.02 -1.07
CA LEU A 139 4.40 -6.20 -2.46
C LEU A 139 2.93 -6.62 -2.53
N ALA A 140 2.15 -5.95 -3.35
CA ALA A 140 0.83 -6.41 -3.76
C ALA A 140 0.97 -7.31 -4.99
N LEU A 141 0.39 -8.50 -4.91
CA LEU A 141 0.35 -9.50 -5.97
C LEU A 141 -1.07 -10.02 -6.15
N GLY A 142 -1.46 -10.36 -7.38
CA GLY A 142 -2.70 -11.09 -7.63
C GLY A 142 -2.66 -12.52 -7.07
N ASP A 143 -3.79 -13.23 -7.18
CA ASP A 143 -3.95 -14.57 -6.62
C ASP A 143 -2.91 -15.60 -7.14
N GLY A 144 -2.53 -16.54 -6.27
CA GLY A 144 -1.50 -17.56 -6.50
C GLY A 144 -0.05 -17.06 -6.49
N ALA A 145 0.23 -15.85 -7.00
CA ALA A 145 1.58 -15.29 -7.01
C ALA A 145 2.06 -14.93 -5.60
N ALA A 146 1.18 -14.41 -4.75
CA ALA A 146 1.48 -14.06 -3.37
C ALA A 146 1.99 -15.28 -2.55
N ALA A 147 1.25 -16.39 -2.60
CA ALA A 147 1.64 -17.62 -1.90
C ALA A 147 2.98 -18.19 -2.42
N THR A 148 3.20 -18.09 -3.73
CA THR A 148 4.45 -18.55 -4.37
C THR A 148 5.65 -17.71 -3.93
N VAL A 149 5.50 -16.39 -3.86
CA VAL A 149 6.55 -15.48 -3.36
C VAL A 149 6.82 -15.71 -1.87
N ALA A 150 5.76 -15.85 -1.06
CA ALA A 150 5.90 -16.12 0.36
C ALA A 150 6.65 -17.44 0.61
N ALA A 151 6.28 -18.52 -0.09
CA ALA A 151 6.97 -19.80 0.00
C ALA A 151 8.44 -19.70 -0.44
N ALA A 152 8.71 -19.02 -1.56
CA ALA A 152 10.08 -18.85 -2.05
C ALA A 152 10.95 -18.05 -1.07
N GLY A 153 10.41 -17.01 -0.42
CA GLY A 153 11.14 -16.19 0.55
C GLY A 153 11.53 -16.91 1.85
N LEU A 154 10.85 -18.01 2.19
CA LEU A 154 11.22 -18.85 3.33
C LEU A 154 12.46 -19.71 3.06
N GLU A 155 12.73 -20.03 1.79
CA GLU A 155 13.71 -21.03 1.39
C GLU A 155 14.89 -20.45 0.63
N LEU A 156 14.65 -19.39 -0.15
CA LEU A 156 15.58 -18.86 -1.14
C LEU A 156 15.78 -17.35 -0.96
N PRO A 157 17.02 -16.85 -1.10
CA PRO A 157 17.23 -15.41 -1.21
C PRO A 157 16.51 -14.87 -2.45
N LEU A 158 15.71 -13.81 -2.24
CA LEU A 158 14.96 -13.14 -3.29
C LEU A 158 15.71 -11.90 -3.80
N THR A 159 15.56 -11.61 -5.09
CA THR A 159 16.03 -10.37 -5.73
C THR A 159 14.84 -9.68 -6.38
N LEU A 160 14.75 -8.36 -6.22
CA LEU A 160 13.76 -7.54 -6.92
C LEU A 160 14.39 -6.89 -8.13
N VAL A 161 13.66 -6.87 -9.24
CA VAL A 161 14.02 -6.15 -10.46
C VAL A 161 12.94 -5.12 -10.72
N LEU A 162 13.31 -3.84 -10.83
CA LEU A 162 12.39 -2.78 -11.21
C LEU A 162 12.08 -2.90 -12.70
N SER A 163 10.81 -3.11 -13.02
CA SER A 163 10.30 -3.30 -14.38
C SER A 163 9.44 -2.07 -14.74
N GLY A 164 9.60 -1.56 -15.96
CA GLY A 164 8.88 -0.38 -16.48
C GLY A 164 7.90 -0.76 -17.57
#